data_AF-A0A7W8KKZ9-F1
#
_entry.id   AF-A0A7W8KKZ9-F1
#
_cell.length_a   1.000
_cell.length_b   1.000
_cell.length_c   1.000
_cell.angle_alpha   90.00
_cell.angle_beta   90.00
_cell.angle_gamma   90.00
#
_symmetry.space_group_name_H-M   'P 1'
#
loop_
_entity.id
_entity.type
_entity.pdbx_description
1 polymer ?
#
loop_
_entity_poly.entity_id
_entity_poly.type
_entity_poly.pdbx_seq_one_letter_code
_entity_poly.pdbx_strand_id
1 'polypeptide(L)'
;MKTILMSATLSLLTAPAVAQSFEHFGDFTYYPKIDPMTDENRSYIISDGIEDADASLFFGCQDGRLKIYYDPSDYIGITDDSYTVVYRFDKQNMSAPVEWGVSTTGDAVFLPAGRITGFVRAAKAAKTIILRVFDYNGTAITRSFGLRGLTTALNKLPCARGM
;
A
#
# COMPACT_ATOMS: atom_id res chain seq x y z
N MET A 1 36.02 44.81 45.43
CA MET A 1 35.61 44.79 44.01
C MET A 1 34.44 43.84 43.86
N LYS A 2 33.26 44.34 43.47
CA LYS A 2 32.02 43.57 43.25
C LYS A 2 31.87 43.39 41.74
N THR A 3 31.94 42.16 41.24
CA THR A 3 31.66 41.85 39.85
C THR A 3 30.31 41.13 39.80
N ILE A 4 29.31 41.79 39.22
CA ILE A 4 27.97 41.23 38.99
C ILE A 4 27.99 40.65 37.57
N LEU A 5 27.81 39.34 37.44
CA LEU A 5 27.61 38.65 36.17
C LEU A 5 26.11 38.60 35.86
N MET A 6 25.69 39.29 34.80
CA MET A 6 24.36 39.19 34.21
C MET A 6 24.29 37.92 33.36
N SER A 7 23.46 36.95 33.77
CA SER A 7 23.13 35.79 32.95
C SER A 7 22.01 36.14 31.97
N ALA A 8 22.29 36.09 30.67
CA ALA A 8 21.29 36.18 29.62
C ALA A 8 20.74 34.77 29.32
N THR A 9 19.48 34.52 29.67
CA THR A 9 18.77 33.27 29.36
C THR A 9 18.23 33.31 27.93
N LEU A 10 18.91 32.59 27.03
CA LEU A 10 18.46 32.35 25.67
C LEU A 10 17.31 31.32 25.68
N SER A 11 16.07 31.77 25.49
CA SER A 11 14.91 30.89 25.39
C SER A 11 14.79 30.33 23.96
N LEU A 12 15.14 29.07 23.78
CA LEU A 12 14.90 28.30 22.55
C LEU A 12 13.40 27.99 22.42
N LEU A 13 12.72 28.63 21.48
CA LEU A 13 11.36 28.28 21.06
C LEU A 13 11.42 26.96 20.27
N THR A 14 11.12 25.84 20.92
CA THR A 14 10.89 24.56 20.25
C THR A 14 9.51 24.59 19.59
N ALA A 15 9.47 24.64 18.26
CA ALA A 15 8.23 24.45 17.52
C ALA A 15 7.75 22.99 17.72
N PRO A 16 6.46 22.75 18.05
CA PRO A 16 5.94 21.40 18.15
C PRO A 16 5.93 20.76 16.75
N ALA A 17 6.73 19.72 16.55
CA ALA A 17 6.58 18.85 15.39
C ALA A 17 5.25 18.11 15.54
N VAL A 18 4.30 18.37 14.62
CA VAL A 18 3.07 17.58 14.54
C VAL A 18 3.44 16.22 13.97
N ALA A 19 3.58 15.22 14.84
CA ALA A 19 3.74 13.83 14.41
C ALA A 19 2.45 13.39 13.70
N GLN A 20 2.55 13.08 12.41
CA GLN A 20 1.44 12.52 11.66
C GLN A 20 1.23 11.08 12.14
N SER A 21 0.26 10.85 13.03
CA SER A 21 -0.04 9.50 13.52
C SER A 21 -0.75 8.72 12.42
N PHE A 22 -0.11 7.69 11.88
CA PHE A 22 -0.79 6.75 10.99
C PHE A 22 -1.70 5.83 11.81
N GLU A 23 -2.90 5.57 11.32
CA GLU A 23 -3.82 4.63 11.95
C GLU A 23 -3.52 3.21 11.47
N HIS A 24 -3.39 2.26 12.40
CA HIS A 24 -3.15 0.85 12.09
C HIS A 24 -4.40 -0.01 12.33
N PHE A 25 -4.65 -0.95 11.42
CA PHE A 25 -5.77 -1.88 11.46
C PHE A 25 -5.26 -3.29 11.16
N GLY A 26 -4.74 -3.95 12.20
CA GLY A 26 -4.10 -5.26 12.02
C GLY A 26 -2.83 -5.14 11.17
N ASP A 27 -2.84 -5.77 10.00
CA ASP A 27 -1.70 -5.80 9.07
C ASP A 27 -1.73 -4.63 8.07
N PHE A 28 -2.64 -3.66 8.26
CA PHE A 28 -2.79 -2.49 7.39
C PHE A 28 -2.49 -1.17 8.09
N THR A 29 -1.86 -0.26 7.37
CA THR A 29 -1.65 1.14 7.78
C THR A 29 -2.45 2.06 6.87
N TYR A 30 -3.20 3.00 7.44
CA TYR A 30 -4.01 3.98 6.70
C TYR A 30 -3.27 5.32 6.53
N TYR A 31 -3.27 5.80 5.29
CA TYR A 31 -2.67 7.05 4.88
C TYR A 31 -3.76 7.99 4.34
N PRO A 32 -4.17 9.02 5.11
CA PRO A 32 -5.04 10.04 4.59
C PRO A 32 -4.29 10.86 3.53
N LYS A 33 -4.87 11.00 2.34
CA LYS A 33 -4.28 11.78 1.25
C LYS A 33 -5.36 12.49 0.45
N ILE A 34 -5.21 13.80 0.32
CA ILE A 34 -6.05 14.64 -0.54
C ILE A 34 -5.15 15.16 -1.66
N ASP A 35 -5.62 15.06 -2.89
CA ASP A 35 -4.94 15.64 -4.03
C ASP A 35 -5.01 17.18 -3.97
N PRO A 36 -3.88 17.89 -3.92
CA PRO A 36 -3.88 19.34 -3.71
C PRO A 36 -4.33 20.14 -4.95
N MET A 37 -4.44 19.51 -6.12
CA MET A 37 -4.89 20.18 -7.35
C MET A 37 -6.40 20.02 -7.58
N THR A 38 -6.98 18.92 -7.11
CA THR A 38 -8.36 18.52 -7.44
C THR A 38 -9.26 18.33 -6.22
N ASP A 39 -8.71 18.42 -5.01
CA ASP A 39 -9.37 18.08 -3.73
C ASP A 39 -9.89 16.63 -3.67
N GLU A 40 -9.47 15.78 -4.61
CA GLU A 40 -9.86 14.39 -4.66
C GLU A 40 -9.28 13.63 -3.46
N ASN A 41 -10.11 12.80 -2.80
CA ASN A 41 -9.62 11.88 -1.81
C ASN A 41 -8.84 10.73 -2.48
N ARG A 42 -7.52 10.74 -2.29
CA ARG A 42 -6.57 9.72 -2.74
C ARG A 42 -6.01 8.91 -1.58
N SER A 43 -6.76 8.82 -0.48
CA SER A 43 -6.35 8.01 0.67
C SER A 43 -6.14 6.56 0.26
N TYR A 44 -5.25 5.88 0.97
CA TYR A 44 -4.90 4.49 0.71
C TYR A 44 -4.58 3.76 2.00
N ILE A 45 -4.60 2.43 1.93
CA ILE A 45 -4.07 1.53 2.94
C ILE A 45 -2.98 0.66 2.31
N ILE A 46 -1.99 0.30 3.11
CA ILE A 46 -0.91 -0.60 2.70
C ILE A 46 -0.83 -1.77 3.66
N SER A 47 -0.46 -2.94 3.16
CA SER A 47 0.12 -3.99 3.97
C SER A 47 1.56 -4.21 3.51
N ASP A 48 2.50 -4.15 4.45
CA ASP A 48 3.92 -4.39 4.20
C ASP A 48 4.17 -5.90 4.09
N GLY A 49 5.19 -6.29 3.32
CA GLY A 49 5.53 -7.70 3.13
C GLY A 49 6.00 -8.37 4.42
N ILE A 50 5.62 -9.64 4.61
CA ILE A 50 5.96 -10.42 5.81
C ILE A 50 7.46 -10.74 5.84
N GLU A 51 8.02 -11.18 4.70
CA GLU A 51 9.45 -11.52 4.58
C GLU A 51 10.30 -10.34 4.13
N ASP A 52 9.69 -9.33 3.51
CA ASP A 52 10.35 -8.15 2.94
C ASP A 52 9.46 -6.94 3.18
N ALA A 53 9.84 -6.11 4.15
CA ALA A 53 9.05 -4.97 4.59
C ALA A 53 9.03 -3.81 3.57
N ASP A 54 9.92 -3.82 2.57
CA ASP A 54 9.92 -2.81 1.50
C ASP A 54 8.88 -3.16 0.43
N ALA A 55 8.49 -4.43 0.32
CA ALA A 55 7.39 -4.85 -0.55
C ALA A 55 6.04 -4.42 0.05
N SER A 56 5.09 -4.08 -0.81
CA SER A 56 3.82 -3.51 -0.38
C SER A 56 2.64 -3.96 -1.24
N LEU A 57 1.53 -4.29 -0.57
CA LEU A 57 0.22 -4.48 -1.18
C LEU A 57 -0.67 -3.28 -0.89
N PHE A 58 -1.03 -2.54 -1.93
CA PHE A 58 -1.75 -1.28 -1.83
C PHE A 58 -3.23 -1.42 -2.19
N PHE A 59 -4.06 -0.71 -1.45
CA PHE A 59 -5.48 -0.47 -1.76
C PHE A 59 -5.73 1.03 -1.64
N GLY A 60 -6.01 1.72 -2.75
CA GLY A 60 -6.09 3.18 -2.77
C GLY A 60 -7.25 3.72 -3.61
N CYS A 61 -7.72 4.91 -3.26
CA CYS A 61 -8.70 5.63 -4.05
C CYS A 61 -8.04 6.41 -5.18
N GLN A 62 -8.54 6.22 -6.40
CA GLN A 62 -8.16 7.01 -7.58
C GLN A 62 -9.34 7.08 -8.55
N ASP A 63 -9.64 8.29 -9.01
CA ASP A 63 -10.82 8.64 -9.80
C ASP A 63 -12.11 8.14 -9.14
N GLY A 64 -12.22 8.30 -7.81
CA GLY A 64 -13.32 7.81 -6.99
C GLY A 64 -13.49 6.28 -6.94
N ARG A 65 -12.55 5.50 -7.51
CA ARG A 65 -12.60 4.04 -7.57
C ARG A 65 -11.47 3.41 -6.77
N LEU A 66 -11.72 2.22 -6.24
CA LEU A 66 -10.66 1.42 -5.62
C LEU A 66 -9.67 0.95 -6.70
N LYS A 67 -8.39 1.12 -6.43
CA LYS A 67 -7.26 0.52 -7.16
C LYS A 67 -6.51 -0.39 -6.21
N ILE A 68 -6.03 -1.51 -6.74
CA ILE A 68 -5.18 -2.45 -6.01
C ILE A 68 -3.93 -2.65 -6.84
N TYR A 69 -2.77 -2.47 -6.22
CA TYR A 69 -1.50 -2.75 -6.87
C TYR A 69 -0.53 -3.41 -5.91
N TYR A 70 0.41 -4.13 -6.49
CA TYR A 70 1.45 -4.87 -5.80
C TYR A 70 2.80 -4.30 -6.23
N ASP A 71 3.55 -3.85 -5.24
CA ASP A 71 4.94 -3.42 -5.35
C ASP A 71 5.81 -4.51 -4.69
N PRO A 72 6.57 -5.30 -5.46
CA PRO A 72 7.46 -6.32 -4.92
C PRO A 72 8.74 -5.79 -4.27
N SER A 73 8.99 -4.47 -4.29
CA SER A 73 10.27 -3.79 -3.98
C SER A 73 11.43 -4.05 -4.97
N ASP A 74 11.13 -4.74 -6.07
CA ASP A 74 12.06 -5.07 -7.15
C ASP A 74 11.64 -4.38 -8.45
N TYR A 75 12.61 -4.07 -9.32
CA TYR A 75 12.30 -3.64 -10.68
C TYR A 75 11.76 -4.81 -11.51
N ILE A 76 10.51 -4.72 -11.93
CA ILE A 76 9.78 -5.72 -12.71
C ILE A 76 10.05 -5.54 -14.20
N GLY A 77 10.29 -4.30 -14.64
CA GLY A 77 10.45 -3.93 -16.06
C GLY A 77 9.36 -2.98 -16.54
N ILE A 78 9.62 -2.29 -17.65
CA ILE A 78 8.64 -1.42 -18.32
C ILE A 78 8.23 -2.08 -19.63
N THR A 79 6.92 -2.22 -19.83
CA THR A 79 6.28 -2.72 -21.06
C THR A 79 5.00 -1.93 -21.31
N ASP A 80 4.55 -1.85 -22.56
CA ASP A 80 3.29 -1.20 -22.91
C ASP A 80 2.05 -2.03 -22.51
N ASP A 81 2.26 -3.29 -22.12
CA ASP A 81 1.18 -4.25 -21.85
C ASP A 81 1.03 -4.52 -20.34
N SER A 82 1.43 -5.72 -19.90
CA SER A 82 1.16 -6.28 -18.59
C SER A 82 2.22 -7.28 -18.19
N TYR A 83 2.23 -7.61 -16.90
CA TYR A 83 2.97 -8.76 -16.38
C TYR A 83 2.01 -9.80 -15.82
N THR A 84 2.39 -11.07 -16.01
CA THR A 84 1.66 -12.19 -15.44
C THR A 84 1.82 -12.20 -13.93
N VAL A 85 0.69 -12.18 -13.23
CA VAL A 85 0.60 -12.33 -11.78
C VAL A 85 -0.23 -13.56 -11.44
N VAL A 86 0.27 -14.35 -10.51
CA VAL A 86 -0.49 -15.42 -9.83
C VAL A 86 -0.53 -15.13 -8.34
N TYR A 87 -1.63 -15.50 -7.71
CA TYR A 87 -1.80 -15.28 -6.27
C TYR A 87 -2.45 -16.48 -5.59
N ARG A 88 -2.25 -16.59 -4.29
CA ARG A 88 -2.84 -17.64 -3.47
C ARG A 88 -3.24 -17.06 -2.12
N PHE A 89 -4.51 -17.20 -1.76
CA PHE A 89 -5.00 -16.89 -0.42
C PHE A 89 -4.76 -18.07 0.52
N ASP A 90 -4.19 -17.82 1.69
CA ASP A 90 -3.84 -18.83 2.69
C ASP A 90 -3.17 -20.07 2.06
N LYS A 91 -3.78 -21.25 2.23
CA LYS A 91 -3.36 -22.53 1.65
C LYS A 91 -4.29 -23.01 0.53
N GLN A 92 -5.11 -22.13 -0.05
CA GLN A 92 -6.03 -22.49 -1.15
C GLN A 92 -5.27 -22.80 -2.46
N ASN A 93 -5.96 -23.15 -3.54
CA ASN A 93 -5.29 -23.29 -4.83
C ASN A 93 -4.80 -21.93 -5.34
N MET A 94 -3.69 -21.95 -6.08
CA MET A 94 -3.21 -20.76 -6.79
C MET A 94 -4.25 -20.32 -7.82
N SER A 95 -4.36 -19.01 -8.02
CA SER A 95 -5.17 -18.44 -9.10
C SER A 95 -4.67 -18.94 -10.46
N ALA A 96 -5.55 -18.89 -11.45
CA ALA A 96 -5.08 -18.85 -12.83
C ALA A 96 -4.15 -17.62 -13.03
N PRO A 97 -3.20 -17.66 -13.97
CA PRO A 97 -2.45 -16.49 -14.41
C PRO A 97 -3.39 -15.32 -14.75
N VAL A 98 -3.04 -14.12 -14.28
CA VAL A 98 -3.78 -12.89 -14.56
C VAL A 98 -2.79 -11.84 -15.01
N GLU A 99 -3.08 -11.20 -16.13
CA GLU A 99 -2.33 -10.06 -16.62
C GLU A 99 -2.66 -8.81 -15.80
N TRP A 100 -1.67 -8.26 -15.11
CA TRP A 100 -1.78 -7.01 -14.36
C TRP A 100 -1.01 -5.91 -15.10
N GLY A 101 -1.62 -4.74 -15.25
CA GLY A 101 -0.97 -3.61 -15.94
C GLY A 101 0.24 -3.12 -15.15
N VAL A 102 1.30 -2.67 -15.81
CA VAL A 102 2.52 -2.23 -15.14
C VAL A 102 2.49 -0.74 -14.80
N SER A 103 3.17 -0.33 -13.71
CA SER A 103 3.43 1.07 -13.41
C SER A 103 4.35 1.71 -14.46
N THR A 104 4.25 3.03 -14.60
CA THR A 104 5.12 3.78 -15.52
C THR A 104 6.59 3.75 -15.11
N THR A 105 6.88 3.39 -13.87
CA THR A 105 8.22 3.24 -13.30
C THR A 105 8.73 1.80 -13.36
N GLY A 106 7.88 0.83 -13.68
CA GLY A 106 8.25 -0.59 -13.83
C GLY A 106 8.52 -1.32 -12.52
N ASP A 107 8.05 -0.77 -11.40
CA ASP A 107 8.25 -1.27 -10.04
C ASP A 107 6.96 -1.81 -9.40
N ALA A 108 5.81 -1.69 -10.06
CA ALA A 108 4.55 -2.17 -9.52
C ALA A 108 3.61 -2.67 -10.62
N VAL A 109 2.65 -3.52 -10.22
CA VAL A 109 1.62 -4.06 -11.10
C VAL A 109 0.21 -3.84 -10.52
N PHE A 110 -0.74 -3.50 -11.38
CA PHE A 110 -2.11 -3.11 -11.05
C PHE A 110 -3.10 -4.22 -11.38
N LEU A 111 -3.89 -4.63 -10.39
CA LEU A 111 -4.97 -5.60 -10.58
C LEU A 111 -6.02 -5.03 -11.56
N PRO A 112 -6.44 -5.82 -12.57
CA PRO A 112 -7.48 -5.37 -13.50
C PRO A 112 -8.79 -5.00 -12.80
N ALA A 113 -9.40 -3.88 -13.20
CA ALA A 113 -10.58 -3.34 -12.56
C ALA A 113 -11.73 -4.35 -12.42
N GLY A 114 -11.96 -5.18 -13.44
CA GLY A 114 -12.99 -6.22 -13.45
C GLY A 114 -12.78 -7.36 -12.43
N ARG A 115 -11.61 -7.42 -11.78
CA ARG A 115 -11.25 -8.46 -10.81
C ARG A 115 -11.28 -7.98 -9.36
N ILE A 116 -11.33 -6.66 -9.13
CA ILE A 116 -11.21 -6.03 -7.80
C ILE A 116 -12.27 -6.58 -6.82
N THR A 117 -13.55 -6.61 -7.20
CA THR A 117 -14.61 -7.07 -6.29
C THR A 117 -14.44 -8.53 -5.85
N GLY A 118 -14.03 -9.40 -6.77
CA GLY A 118 -13.75 -10.81 -6.46
C GLY A 118 -12.52 -10.96 -5.57
N PHE A 119 -11.46 -10.21 -5.87
CA PHE A 119 -10.22 -10.20 -5.11
C PHE A 119 -10.44 -9.71 -3.67
N VAL A 120 -11.11 -8.57 -3.48
CA VAL A 120 -11.42 -8.01 -2.15
C VAL A 120 -12.26 -8.97 -1.33
N ARG A 121 -13.29 -9.59 -1.93
CA ARG A 121 -14.13 -10.58 -1.24
C ARG A 121 -13.32 -11.76 -0.72
N ALA A 122 -12.42 -12.30 -1.54
CA ALA A 122 -11.54 -13.40 -1.14
C ALA A 122 -10.53 -12.95 -0.08
N ALA A 123 -9.92 -11.77 -0.25
CA ALA A 123 -8.96 -11.21 0.69
C ALA A 123 -9.57 -10.97 2.08
N LYS A 124 -10.79 -10.46 2.16
CA LYS A 124 -11.51 -10.24 3.43
C LYS A 124 -11.77 -11.54 4.22
N ALA A 125 -11.81 -12.68 3.53
CA ALA A 125 -12.03 -14.00 4.13
C ALA A 125 -10.72 -14.72 4.49
N ALA A 126 -9.57 -14.21 4.04
CA ALA A 126 -8.26 -14.84 4.19
C ALA A 126 -7.44 -14.19 5.32
N LYS A 127 -6.40 -14.88 5.76
CA LYS A 127 -5.43 -14.35 6.73
C LYS A 127 -4.17 -13.85 6.06
N THR A 128 -3.76 -14.50 4.97
CA THR A 128 -2.60 -14.10 4.17
C THR A 128 -2.87 -14.22 2.68
N ILE A 129 -2.07 -13.51 1.90
CA ILE A 129 -1.96 -13.68 0.46
C ILE A 129 -0.49 -13.82 0.07
N ILE A 130 -0.20 -14.71 -0.87
CA ILE A 130 1.07 -14.77 -1.58
C ILE A 130 0.82 -14.26 -3.00
N LEU A 131 1.62 -13.29 -3.44
CA LEU A 131 1.62 -12.74 -4.79
C LEU A 131 2.94 -13.10 -5.47
N ARG A 132 2.86 -13.49 -6.75
CA ARG A 132 4.02 -13.71 -7.60
C ARG A 132 3.83 -13.01 -8.93
N VAL A 133 4.78 -12.14 -9.26
CA VAL A 133 4.93 -11.52 -10.58
C VAL A 133 6.16 -12.12 -11.26
N PHE A 134 6.16 -12.20 -12.59
CA PHE A 134 7.34 -12.56 -13.37
C PHE A 134 7.90 -11.29 -14.00
N ASP A 135 9.19 -10.99 -13.77
CA ASP A 135 9.84 -9.80 -14.31
C ASP A 135 10.10 -9.88 -15.83
N TYR A 136 10.73 -8.85 -16.39
CA TYR A 136 11.11 -8.76 -17.80
C TYR A 136 12.05 -9.88 -18.29
N ASN A 137 12.73 -10.60 -17.38
CA ASN A 137 13.54 -11.77 -17.68
C ASN A 137 12.78 -13.10 -17.44
N GLY A 138 11.53 -13.04 -17.01
CA GLY A 138 10.75 -14.21 -16.57
C GLY A 138 11.12 -14.72 -15.18
N THR A 139 11.88 -13.95 -14.39
CA THR A 139 12.23 -14.28 -13.01
C THR A 139 11.02 -14.11 -12.12
N ALA A 140 10.71 -15.13 -11.32
CA ALA A 140 9.60 -15.06 -10.38
C ALA A 140 9.98 -14.25 -9.13
N ILE A 141 9.26 -13.15 -8.88
CA ILE A 141 9.38 -12.35 -7.67
C ILE A 141 8.14 -12.62 -6.80
N THR A 142 8.36 -13.22 -5.63
CA THR A 142 7.28 -13.67 -4.73
C THR A 142 7.34 -12.91 -3.42
N ARG A 143 6.19 -12.42 -2.95
CA ARG A 143 6.03 -11.77 -1.64
C ARG A 143 4.75 -12.25 -0.96
N SER A 144 4.71 -12.17 0.36
CA SER A 144 3.52 -12.50 1.13
C SER A 144 3.11 -11.37 2.05
N PHE A 145 1.80 -11.26 2.31
CA PHE A 145 1.19 -10.16 3.03
C PHE A 145 0.16 -10.66 4.04
N GLY A 146 0.07 -9.97 5.16
CA GLY A 146 -1.00 -10.17 6.13
C GLY A 146 -2.30 -9.50 5.67
N LEU A 147 -3.44 -10.13 5.95
CA LEU A 147 -4.76 -9.60 5.57
C LEU A 147 -5.65 -9.28 6.78
N ARG A 148 -5.14 -9.41 8.01
CA ARG A 148 -5.94 -9.12 9.21
C ARG A 148 -6.24 -7.64 9.26
N GLY A 149 -7.51 -7.30 9.51
CA GLY A 149 -7.97 -5.91 9.61
C GLY A 149 -8.31 -5.26 8.28
N LEU A 150 -8.17 -5.96 7.14
CA LEU A 150 -8.52 -5.44 5.81
C LEU A 150 -9.92 -4.81 5.76
N THR A 151 -10.94 -5.48 6.30
CA THR A 151 -12.31 -4.95 6.31
C THR A 151 -12.42 -3.60 7.03
N THR A 152 -11.79 -3.47 8.19
CA THR A 152 -11.79 -2.22 8.96
C THR A 152 -11.02 -1.12 8.23
N ALA A 153 -9.88 -1.47 7.65
CA ALA A 153 -9.02 -0.57 6.90
C ALA A 153 -9.74 -0.04 5.63
N LEU A 154 -10.39 -0.92 4.85
CA LEU A 154 -11.14 -0.54 3.65
C LEU A 154 -12.30 0.42 3.97
N ASN A 155 -12.94 0.30 5.13
CA ASN A 155 -14.02 1.20 5.54
C ASN A 155 -13.56 2.65 5.77
N LYS A 156 -12.25 2.89 5.94
CA LYS A 156 -11.66 4.23 5.97
C LYS A 156 -11.55 4.85 4.56
N LEU A 157 -11.51 4.03 3.52
CA LEU A 157 -11.43 4.48 2.13
C LEU A 157 -12.84 4.82 1.60
N PRO A 158 -13.11 6.07 1.18
CA PRO A 158 -14.43 6.43 0.67
C PRO A 158 -14.84 5.66 -0.58
N CYS A 159 -13.88 5.32 -1.47
CA CYS A 159 -14.12 4.55 -2.69
C CYS A 159 -14.39 3.05 -2.47
N ALA A 160 -14.18 2.52 -1.26
CA ALA A 160 -14.34 1.11 -0.94
C ALA A 160 -15.31 0.86 0.23
N ARG A 161 -15.95 1.91 0.74
CA ARG A 161 -16.85 1.83 1.88
C ARG A 161 -18.03 0.92 1.55
N GLY A 162 -18.20 -0.16 2.32
CA GLY A 162 -19.30 -1.12 2.14
C GLY A 162 -19.03 -2.23 1.11
N MET A 163 -17.83 -2.30 0.52
CA MET A 163 -17.35 -3.51 -0.18
C MET A 163 -17.06 -4.64 0.81
#